data_AF-A0A924C565-F1
#
_entry.id   AF-A0A924C565-F1
#
_cell.length_a   1.000
_cell.length_b   1.000
_cell.length_c   1.000
_cell.angle_alpha   90.00
_cell.angle_beta   90.00
_cell.angle_gamma   90.00
#
_symmetry.space_group_name_H-M   'P 1'
#
loop_
_entity.id
_entity.type
_entity.pdbx_description
1 polymer ?
#
loop_
_entity_poly.entity_id
_entity_poly.type
_entity_poly.pdbx_seq_one_letter_code
_entity_poly.pdbx_strand_id
1 'polypeptide(L)' 'YFDDAISDQVLQHAAYRRAGRRVRNSQDGIFQDGGRSLILTPRKDGDGYAAAFDIGLGIT' A
#
# COMPACT_ATOMS: atom_id res chain seq x y z
N TYR A 1 2.40 3.35 1.46
CA TYR A 1 1.71 2.13 1.90
C TYR A 1 0.36 2.00 1.20
N PHE A 2 -0.29 0.85 1.33
CA PHE A 2 -1.65 0.61 0.85
C PHE A 2 -2.51 0.10 2.00
N ASP A 3 -3.83 0.25 1.88
CA ASP A 3 -4.73 -0.49 2.76
C ASP A 3 -4.46 -2.00 2.63
N ASP A 4 -4.56 -2.70 3.74
CA ASP A 4 -4.30 -4.13 3.81
C ASP A 4 -5.28 -4.92 2.92
N ALA A 5 -6.53 -4.45 2.76
CA ALA A 5 -7.53 -5.06 1.89
C ALA A 5 -7.19 -4.93 0.40
N ILE A 6 -6.65 -3.78 -0.03
CA ILE A 6 -6.18 -3.58 -1.41
C ILE A 6 -5.02 -4.55 -1.70
N SER A 7 -4.08 -4.65 -0.77
CA SER A 7 -2.95 -5.58 -0.89
C SER A 7 -3.44 -7.03 -0.93
N ASP A 8 -4.39 -7.39 -0.07
CA ASP A 8 -4.98 -8.74 -0.03
C ASP A 8 -5.72 -9.09 -1.34
N GLN A 9 -6.34 -8.11 -2.00
CA GLN A 9 -6.95 -8.30 -3.33
C GLN A 9 -5.89 -8.47 -4.42
N VAL A 10 -4.91 -7.56 -4.50
CA VAL A 10 -3.92 -7.55 -5.60
C VAL A 10 -2.99 -8.76 -5.54
N LEU A 11 -2.58 -9.17 -4.33
CA LEU A 11 -1.61 -10.26 -4.15
C LEU A 11 -2.21 -11.66 -4.43
N GLN A 12 -3.52 -11.77 -4.70
CA GLN A 12 -4.14 -13.02 -5.18
C GLN A 12 -3.80 -13.32 -6.65
N HIS A 13 -3.41 -12.32 -7.45
CA HIS A 13 -3.02 -12.53 -8.83
C HIS A 13 -1.78 -13.42 -8.92
N ALA A 14 -1.76 -14.29 -9.94
CA ALA A 14 -0.70 -15.28 -10.14
C ALA A 14 0.70 -14.65 -10.19
N ALA A 15 0.83 -13.45 -10.78
CA ALA A 15 2.09 -12.71 -10.88
C ALA A 15 2.69 -12.33 -9.52
N TYR A 16 1.90 -12.27 -8.45
CA TYR A 16 2.33 -11.89 -7.10
C TYR A 16 2.28 -13.03 -6.09
N ARG A 17 1.89 -14.24 -6.51
CA ARG A 17 1.82 -15.40 -5.61
C ARG A 17 3.19 -15.71 -5.03
N ARG A 18 3.26 -15.76 -3.70
CA ARG A 18 4.44 -16.17 -2.92
C ARG A 18 4.03 -17.14 -1.83
N ALA A 19 4.94 -18.02 -1.45
CA ALA A 19 4.75 -18.89 -0.30
C ALA A 19 4.87 -18.10 1.01
N GLY A 20 4.16 -18.53 2.05
CA GLY A 20 4.17 -17.91 3.37
C GLY A 20 3.19 -16.74 3.52
N ARG A 21 3.21 -16.11 4.70
CA ARG A 21 2.33 -14.99 5.05
C ARG A 21 3.06 -13.68 4.80
N ARG A 22 2.40 -12.72 4.14
CA ARG A 22 2.96 -11.37 3.98
C ARG A 22 2.99 -10.61 5.31
N VAL A 23 3.91 -9.67 5.42
CA VAL A 23 3.90 -8.65 6.47
C VAL A 23 2.71 -7.70 6.21
N ARG A 24 1.89 -7.49 7.24
CA ARG A 24 0.81 -6.50 7.25
C ARG A 24 1.34 -5.15 7.72
N ASN A 25 0.64 -4.06 7.41
CA ASN A 25 1.01 -2.74 7.90
C ASN A 25 1.19 -2.72 9.44
N SER A 26 0.32 -3.42 10.19
CA SER A 26 0.43 -3.53 11.65
C SER A 26 1.65 -4.30 12.16
N GLN A 27 2.40 -4.98 11.29
CA GLN A 27 3.58 -5.78 11.60
C GLN A 27 4.87 -5.15 11.06
N ASP A 28 4.76 -4.03 10.32
CA ASP A 28 5.87 -3.31 9.73
C ASP A 28 6.27 -2.16 10.65
N GLY A 29 7.47 -2.22 11.24
CA GLY A 29 7.96 -1.19 12.15
C GLY A 29 8.13 0.18 11.51
N ILE A 30 8.44 0.25 10.21
CA ILE A 30 8.55 1.51 9.47
C ILE A 30 7.15 2.09 9.24
N PHE A 31 6.15 1.24 8.96
CA PHE A 31 4.76 1.70 8.89
C PHE A 31 4.27 2.28 10.21
N GLN A 32 4.64 1.64 11.33
CA GLN A 32 4.26 2.11 12.66
C GLN A 32 4.88 3.47 12.98
N ASP A 33 6.06 3.78 12.45
CA ASP A 33 6.77 5.06 12.60
C ASP A 33 6.28 6.15 11.63
N GLY A 34 4.96 6.34 11.54
CA GLY A 34 4.34 7.42 10.78
C GLY A 34 3.81 7.06 9.38
N GLY A 35 3.92 5.79 8.98
CA GLY A 35 3.43 5.31 7.69
C GLY A 35 1.91 5.44 7.46
N ARG A 36 1.12 5.63 8.52
CA ARG A 36 -0.33 5.88 8.40
C ARG A 36 -0.66 7.10 7.53
N SER A 37 0.15 8.16 7.60
CA SER A 37 -0.01 9.37 6.77
C SER A 37 0.43 9.15 5.32
N LEU A 38 1.03 7.99 5.02
CA LEU A 38 1.60 7.63 3.73
C LEU A 38 0.78 6.52 3.04
N ILE A 39 -0.48 6.32 3.41
CA ILE A 39 -1.38 5.35 2.77
C ILE A 39 -1.99 5.95 1.50
N LEU A 40 -1.80 5.26 0.38
CA LEU A 40 -2.49 5.55 -0.88
C LEU A 40 -3.91 5.00 -0.86
N THR A 41 -4.84 5.75 -1.44
CA THR A 41 -6.25 5.35 -1.66
C THR A 41 -6.54 5.14 -3.16
N PRO A 42 -5.97 4.07 -3.77
CA PRO A 42 -6.16 3.82 -5.19
C PRO A 42 -7.62 3.52 -5.53
N ARG A 43 -8.09 4.10 -6.64
CA ARG A 43 -9.36 3.75 -7.28
C ARG A 43 -9.12 2.91 -8.52
N LYS A 44 -10.06 2.03 -8.85
CA LYS A 44 -10.04 1.28 -10.11
C LYS A 44 -10.06 2.25 -11.29
N ASP A 45 -9.22 1.97 -12.28
CA ASP A 45 -9.11 2.74 -13.51
C ASP A 45 -8.73 1.80 -14.67
N GLY A 46 -9.73 1.44 -15.48
CA GLY A 46 -9.60 0.38 -16.49
C GLY A 46 -9.09 -0.94 -15.91
N ASP A 47 -8.06 -1.49 -16.55
CA ASP A 47 -7.39 -2.73 -16.11
C ASP A 47 -6.45 -2.53 -14.90
N GLY A 48 -6.31 -1.28 -14.42
CA GLY A 48 -5.38 -0.90 -13.37
C GLY A 48 -6.00 -0.14 -12.21
N TYR A 49 -5.16 0.65 -11.55
CA TYR A 49 -5.53 1.53 -10.47
C TYR A 49 -4.84 2.88 -10.64
N ALA A 50 -5.53 3.95 -10.28
CA ALA A 50 -4.98 5.29 -10.21
C ALA A 50 -5.09 5.83 -8.77
N ALA A 51 -4.05 6.55 -8.32
CA ALA A 51 -4.04 7.26 -7.05
C ALA A 51 -3.25 8.56 -7.21
N ALA A 52 -3.67 9.61 -6.51
CA ALA A 52 -2.87 10.80 -6.29
C ALA A 52 -2.39 10.82 -4.83
N PHE A 53 -1.21 11.37 -4.60
CA PHE A 53 -0.63 11.48 -3.26
C PHE A 53 0.11 12.80 -3.14
N ASP A 54 -0.42 13.68 -2.32
CA ASP A 54 0.17 14.98 -2.10
C ASP A 54 1.30 14.87 -1.08
N ILE A 55 2.51 15.25 -1.48
CA ILE A 55 3.70 15.24 -0.63
C ILE A 55 4.12 16.69 -0.40
N GLY A 56 4.11 17.11 0.86
CA GLY A 56 4.78 18.33 1.31
C GLY A 56 6.15 18.01 1.89
N LEU A 57 7.18 18.72 1.44
CA LEU A 57 8.52 18.64 2.03
C LEU A 57 8.85 19.97 2.70
N GLY A 58 9.24 19.93 3.97
CA GLY A 58 9.80 21.09 4.64
C GLY A 58 11.21 21.35 4.10
N ILE A 59 11.39 22.49 3.42
CA ILE A 59 12.70 22.99 3.03
C ILE A 59 13.11 24.05 4.05
N THR A 60 14.10 23.70 4.88
CA THR A 60 14.70 24.60 5.87
C THR A 60 16.11 24.97 5.44
#